data_AF-A0A2Y9CKJ8-F1
#
_entry.id   AF-A0A2Y9CKJ8-F1
#
_cell.length_a   1.000
_cell.length_b   1.000
_cell.length_c   1.000
_cell.angle_alpha   90.00
_cell.angle_beta   90.00
_cell.angle_gamma   90.00
#
_symmetry.space_group_name_H-M   'P 1'
#
loop_
_entity.id
_entity.type
_entity.pdbx_description
1 polymer ?
#
loop_
_entity_poly.entity_id
_entity_poly.type
_entity_poly.pdbx_seq_one_letter_code
_entity_poly.pdbx_strand_id
1 'polypeptide(L)' 'MFNQISRRGKSVYIGAELRDQLDKIVLDVGHYVGRPVTVSEFIRYLIKKSGDEARDRLKEILGTEEERKRFDDI' A
#
# COMPACT_ATOMS: atom_id res chain seq x y z
N MET A 1 2.95 19.39 -9.42
CA MET A 1 3.11 19.17 -7.97
C MET A 1 1.80 18.59 -7.46
N PHE A 2 1.74 17.30 -7.13
CA PHE A 2 0.50 16.69 -6.62
C PHE A 2 0.24 17.29 -5.24
N ASN A 3 -0.79 18.13 -5.12
CA ASN A 3 -1.21 18.68 -3.84
C ASN A 3 -1.59 17.53 -2.92
N GLN A 4 -0.69 17.20 -2.00
CA GLN A 4 -0.87 16.15 -1.01
C GLN A 4 -1.86 16.68 0.02
N ILE A 5 -3.15 16.64 -0.33
CA ILE A 5 -4.23 16.85 0.63
C ILE A 5 -4.11 15.68 1.59
N SER A 6 -3.51 15.89 2.76
CA SER A 6 -3.55 14.97 3.89
C SER A 6 -4.99 14.91 4.41
N ARG A 7 -5.88 14.28 3.63
CA ARG A 7 -7.25 14.02 4.06
C ARG A 7 -7.17 13.01 5.20
N ARG A 8 -7.38 13.52 6.41
CA ARG A 8 -7.63 12.76 7.63
C ARG A 8 -8.64 11.65 7.33
N GLY A 9 -8.23 10.39 7.48
CA GLY A 9 -9.13 9.23 7.49
C GLY A 9 -9.70 8.77 6.14
N LYS A 10 -8.96 8.83 5.02
CA LYS A 10 -9.38 8.10 3.82
C LYS A 10 -9.31 6.59 4.06
N SER A 11 -10.46 5.91 3.97
CA SER A 11 -10.53 4.45 3.93
C SER A 11 -10.02 3.93 2.58
N VAL A 12 -9.14 2.94 2.61
CA VAL A 12 -8.70 2.21 1.41
C VAL A 12 -9.45 0.89 1.38
N TYR A 13 -10.10 0.58 0.25
CA TYR A 13 -10.72 -0.72 0.07
C TYR A 13 -9.64 -1.78 -0.19
N ILE A 14 -9.74 -2.91 0.51
CA ILE A 14 -8.91 -4.09 0.32
C ILE A 14 -9.88 -5.24 0.00
N GLY A 15 -9.59 -5.98 -1.07
CA GLY A 15 -10.39 -7.14 -1.46
C GLY A 15 -10.44 -8.19 -0.35
N ALA A 16 -11.53 -8.96 -0.28
CA ALA A 16 -11.82 -9.86 0.84
C ALA A 16 -10.67 -10.84 1.14
N GLU A 17 -10.10 -11.49 0.11
CA GLU A 17 -9.00 -12.45 0.28
C GLU A 17 -7.74 -11.81 0.86
N LEU A 18 -7.35 -10.64 0.33
CA LEU A 18 -6.19 -9.88 0.82
C LEU A 18 -6.41 -9.38 2.24
N ARG A 19 -7.65 -9.02 2.59
CA ARG A 19 -8.01 -8.62 3.95
C ARG A 19 -7.86 -9.80 4.91
N ASP A 20 -8.35 -10.98 4.56
CA ASP A 20 -8.24 -12.17 5.40
C ASP A 20 -6.77 -12.56 5.63
N GLN A 21 -5.94 -12.44 4.59
CA GLN A 21 -4.49 -12.65 4.71
C GLN A 21 -3.83 -11.62 5.63
N LEU A 22 -4.17 -10.34 5.45
CA LEU A 22 -3.66 -9.25 6.27
C LEU A 22 -4.04 -9.41 7.74
N ASP A 23 -5.30 -9.76 8.02
CA ASP A 23 -5.79 -9.99 9.38
C ASP A 23 -5.04 -11.17 10.04
N LYS A 24 -4.80 -12.27 9.33
CA LYS A 24 -4.00 -13.41 9.84
C LYS A 24 -2.57 -13.01 10.20
N ILE A 25 -1.89 -12.25 9.35
CA ILE A 25 -0.51 -11.79 9.61
C ILE A 25 -0.47 -10.90 10.84
N VAL A 26 -1.41 -9.95 10.94
CA VAL A 26 -1.47 -9.01 12.07
C VAL A 26 -1.77 -9.74 13.38
N LEU A 27 -2.65 -10.75 13.34
CA LEU A 27 -2.95 -11.61 14.50
C LEU A 27 -1.71 -12.40 14.95
N ASP A 28 -0.99 -13.01 14.02
CA ASP A 28 0.23 -13.79 14.31
C ASP A 28 1.31 -12.91 14.96
N VAL A 29 1.56 -11.73 14.39
CA VAL A 29 2.50 -10.75 14.96
C VAL A 29 2.04 -10.29 16.35
N GLY A 30 0.74 -10.02 16.53
CA GLY A 30 0.20 -9.64 17.84
C GLY A 30 0.37 -10.74 18.89
N HIS A 31 0.15 -11.99 18.51
CA HIS A 31 0.39 -13.15 19.37
C HIS A 31 1.87 -13.27 19.76
N TYR A 32 2.78 -13.13 18.80
CA TYR A 32 4.22 -13.17 19.05
C TYR A 32 4.71 -12.07 20.00
N VAL A 33 4.23 -10.84 19.82
CA VAL A 33 4.65 -9.68 20.64
C VAL A 33 3.91 -9.63 21.99
N GLY A 34 2.83 -10.40 22.16
CA GLY A 34 2.03 -10.42 23.38
C GLY A 34 1.13 -9.19 23.56
N ARG A 35 0.80 -8.48 22.48
CA ARG A 35 -0.15 -7.36 22.50
C ARG A 35 -0.95 -7.27 21.19
N PRO A 36 -2.16 -6.69 21.21
CA PRO A 36 -2.86 -6.36 19.98
C PRO A 36 -2.02 -5.47 19.07
N VAL A 37 -1.87 -5.89 17.81
CA VAL A 37 -1.28 -5.10 16.73
C VAL A 37 -2.40 -4.72 15.78
N THR A 38 -2.40 -3.49 15.29
CA THR A 38 -3.42 -3.00 14.36
C THR A 38 -2.94 -3.14 12.92
N VAL A 39 -3.88 -3.32 11.99
CA VAL A 39 -3.58 -3.27 10.54
C VAL A 39 -2.85 -1.99 10.16
N SER A 40 -3.27 -0.84 10.71
CA SER A 40 -2.62 0.46 10.48
C SER A 40 -1.16 0.49 10.90
N GLU A 41 -0.82 -0.17 12.01
CA GLU A 41 0.56 -0.27 12.51
C GLU A 41 1.41 -1.11 11.55
N PHE A 42 0.90 -2.26 11.12
CA PHE A 42 1.56 -3.14 10.17
C PHE A 42 1.76 -2.48 8.79
N ILE A 43 0.72 -1.85 8.25
CA ILE A 43 0.80 -1.12 6.96
C ILE A 43 1.80 0.04 7.06
N ARG A 44 1.84 0.78 8.19
CA ARG A 44 2.83 1.84 8.41
C ARG A 44 4.26 1.30 8.36
N TYR A 45 4.50 0.13 8.96
CA TYR A 45 5.80 -0.54 8.90
C TYR A 45 6.17 -0.89 7.44
N LEU A 46 5.25 -1.50 6.69
CA LEU A 46 5.48 -1.86 5.29
C LEU A 46 5.80 -0.65 4.42
N ILE A 47 5.04 0.45 4.57
CA ILE A 47 5.28 1.69 3.83
C ILE A 47 6.69 2.23 4.14
N LYS A 48 7.11 2.23 5.41
CA LYS A 48 8.44 2.71 5.79
C LYS A 48 9.56 1.81 5.28
N LYS A 49 9.34 0.49 5.24
CA LYS A 49 10.37 -0.48 4.87
C LYS A 49 10.55 -0.61 3.36
N SER A 50 9.44 -0.60 2.61
CA SER A 50 9.43 -1.00 1.19
C SER A 50 8.61 -0.08 0.30
N GLY A 51 8.05 1.01 0.83
CA GLY A 51 7.14 1.87 0.07
C GLY A 51 7.77 2.55 -1.13
N ASP A 52 9.03 2.99 -1.01
CA ASP A 52 9.76 3.63 -2.11
C ASP A 52 10.07 2.61 -3.23
N GLU A 53 10.65 1.46 -2.88
CA GLU A 53 10.94 0.39 -3.84
C GLU A 53 9.66 -0.13 -4.54
N ALA A 54 8.58 -0.34 -3.78
CA ALA A 54 7.31 -0.78 -4.33
C ALA A 54 6.72 0.26 -5.28
N ARG A 55 6.82 1.55 -4.95
CA ARG A 55 6.37 2.64 -5.82
C ARG A 55 7.13 2.62 -7.15
N ASP A 56 8.46 2.50 -7.09
CA ASP A 56 9.29 2.63 -8.28
C ASP A 56 9.09 1.41 -9.20
N ARG A 57 9.04 0.19 -8.66
CA ARG A 57 8.67 -1.01 -9.43
C ARG A 57 7.26 -0.93 -10.04
N LEU A 58 6.28 -0.41 -9.31
CA LEU A 58 4.92 -0.27 -9.85
C LEU A 58 4.88 0.73 -11.01
N LYS A 59 5.69 1.79 -10.98
CA LYS A 59 5.82 2.72 -12.11
C LYS A 59 6.46 2.04 -13.32
N GLU A 60 7.46 1.19 -13.12
CA GLU A 60 8.08 0.41 -14.20
C GLU A 60 7.08 -0.56 -14.83
N ILE A 61 6.37 -1.35 -14.01
CA ILE A 61 5.40 -2.35 -14.50
C ILE A 61 4.25 -1.69 -15.25
N LEU A 62 3.72 -0.59 -14.71
CA LEU A 62 2.57 0.12 -15.30
C LEU A 62 2.98 1.10 -16.41
N GLY A 63 4.26 1.14 -16.78
CA GLY A 63 4.83 2.09 -17.73
C GLY A 63 4.93 3.52 -17.19
N THR A 64 5.87 4.28 -17.72
CA THR A 64 6.06 5.71 -17.43
C THR A 64 4.89 6.56 -17.93
N GLU A 65 4.70 7.77 -17.39
CA GLU A 65 3.67 8.70 -17.91
C GLU A 65 3.87 9.00 -19.41
N GLU A 66 5.11 8.98 -19.90
CA GLU A 66 5.45 9.23 -21.31
C GLU A 66 5.13 8.04 -22.23
N GLU A 67 5.16 6.82 -21.71
CA GLU A 67 4.70 5.63 -22.44
C GLU A 67 3.18 5.59 -22.50
N ARG A 68 2.47 6.01 -21.43
CA ARG A 68 1.00 6.07 -21.43
C ARG A 68 0.45 7.14 -22.37
N LYS A 69 1.03 8.35 -22.37
CA LYS A 69 0.58 9.45 -23.25
C LYS A 69 0.75 9.17 -24.74
N ARG A 70 1.76 8.39 -25.13
CA ARG A 70 1.97 8.01 -26.55
C ARG A 70 0.87 7.11 -27.13
N PHE A 71 0.09 6.43 -26.28
CA PHE A 71 -1.05 5.62 -26.74
C PHE A 71 -2.36 6.42 -26.87
N ASP A 72 -2.47 7.58 -26.22
CA ASP A 72 -3.67 8.42 -26.28
C ASP A 72 -3.68 9.36 -27.51
N ASP A 73 -2.56 9.52 -28.20
CA ASP A 73 -2.39 10.36 -29.40
C ASP A 73 -2.54 9.59 -30.75
N ILE A 74 -3.03 8.34 -30.73
CA ILE A 74 -3.29 7.49 -31.91
C ILE A 74 -4.80 7.32 -32.14
#